data_AF-A0A5A7UKJ8-F1
#
_entry.id   AF-A0A5A7UKJ8-F1
#
_cell.length_a   1.000
_cell.length_b   1.000
_cell.length_c   1.000
_cell.angle_alpha   90.00
_cell.angle_beta   90.00
_cell.angle_gamma   90.00
#
_symmetry.space_group_name_H-M   'P 1'
#
loop_
_entity.id
_entity.type
_entity.pdbx_description
1 polymer ?
#
loop_
_entity_poly.entity_id
_entity_poly.type
_entity_poly.pdbx_seq_one_letter_code
_entity_poly.pdbx_strand_id
1 'polypeptide(L)'
;MCSFTATADREGGRPLELVVEKLKADGFVGRHERIRHKFFAPCVYYFFSDPELVQGNVESSSKNDEAVSSTANVKKPPTEISQRRSFLVFYCIPVSPGKSRLIWAFPRNFGKWMNYIVPRWMFHIGQNLILDSDMYFLRVEEHKLEEIGPSNWHKACYVPVKSDALVVGFRRWLNKYAGGRVDWGGKYSGSLPPLPPREEVFERYRSHVVNCKSCNGAYKALNIAEVSLQAISIAAIGALALTKNGVISATVRATIVTIAILCFAASKWLSHFIHKTFHFQDYNHALV
;
A
#
# COMPACT_ATOMS: atom_id res chain seq x y z
N MET A 1 -30.30 -24.73 -13.99
CA MET A 1 -29.34 -23.95 -13.19
C MET A 1 -29.43 -22.50 -13.65
N CYS A 2 -30.10 -21.64 -12.88
CA CYS A 2 -30.21 -20.22 -13.20
C CYS A 2 -28.84 -19.55 -13.05
N SER A 3 -28.29 -19.04 -14.14
CA SER A 3 -27.12 -18.17 -14.11
C SER A 3 -27.56 -16.80 -13.60
N PHE A 4 -27.43 -16.55 -12.31
CA PHE A 4 -27.53 -15.20 -11.77
C PHE A 4 -26.30 -14.43 -12.23
N THR A 5 -26.45 -13.54 -13.21
CA THR A 5 -25.51 -12.44 -13.40
C THR A 5 -25.55 -11.61 -12.12
N ALA A 6 -24.49 -11.69 -11.31
CA ALA A 6 -24.42 -10.98 -10.04
C ALA A 6 -24.54 -9.47 -10.29
N THR A 7 -25.71 -8.92 -10.01
CA THR A 7 -25.92 -7.47 -9.91
C THR A 7 -25.03 -6.95 -8.79
N ALA A 8 -24.42 -5.79 -9.02
CA ALA A 8 -23.65 -5.15 -7.97
C ALA A 8 -24.53 -4.94 -6.72
N ASP A 9 -23.94 -5.04 -5.53
CA ASP A 9 -24.66 -4.69 -4.30
C ASP A 9 -24.99 -3.19 -4.27
N ARG A 10 -25.65 -2.75 -3.19
CA ARG A 10 -26.04 -1.34 -3.00
C ARG A 10 -24.86 -0.37 -3.10
N GLU A 11 -23.64 -0.83 -2.79
CA GLU A 11 -22.41 -0.03 -2.76
C GLU A 11 -21.55 -0.25 -4.02
N GLY A 12 -22.06 -0.99 -5.00
CA GLY A 12 -21.37 -1.28 -6.25
C GLY A 12 -20.42 -2.49 -6.19
N GLY A 13 -20.37 -3.19 -5.06
CA GLY A 13 -19.57 -4.39 -4.85
C GLY A 13 -20.01 -5.54 -5.73
N ARG A 14 -19.06 -6.32 -6.24
CA ARG A 14 -19.30 -7.51 -7.06
C ARG A 14 -18.54 -8.70 -6.49
N PRO A 15 -19.04 -9.93 -6.65
CA PRO A 15 -18.32 -11.12 -6.20
C PRO A 15 -16.92 -11.19 -6.83
N LEU A 16 -15.89 -11.33 -5.98
CA LEU A 16 -14.51 -11.49 -6.42
C LEU A 16 -14.23 -12.97 -6.72
N GLU A 17 -14.18 -13.28 -8.00
CA GLU A 17 -14.02 -14.64 -8.52
C GLU A 17 -12.53 -14.94 -8.79
N LEU A 18 -11.82 -15.44 -7.77
CA LEU A 18 -10.42 -15.84 -7.91
C LEU A 18 -10.30 -17.32 -8.31
N VAL A 19 -9.35 -17.62 -9.19
CA VAL A 19 -9.08 -18.97 -9.68
C VAL A 19 -7.58 -19.26 -9.62
N VAL A 20 -7.21 -20.43 -9.12
CA VAL A 20 -5.83 -20.96 -9.21
C VAL A 20 -5.75 -21.86 -10.43
N GLU A 21 -4.92 -21.50 -11.40
CA GLU A 21 -4.78 -22.24 -12.67
C GLU A 21 -3.66 -23.27 -12.62
N LYS A 22 -2.55 -22.92 -11.97
CA LYS A 22 -1.35 -23.75 -11.91
C LYS A 22 -0.73 -23.66 -10.53
N LEU A 23 -0.29 -24.80 -9.99
CA LEU A 23 0.41 -24.91 -8.71
C LEU A 23 1.58 -25.88 -8.87
N LYS A 24 2.81 -25.39 -8.64
CA LYS A 24 4.08 -26.09 -8.87
C LYS A 24 5.06 -25.79 -7.72
N ALA A 25 6.21 -26.46 -7.69
CA ALA A 25 7.21 -26.24 -6.65
C ALA A 25 7.74 -24.79 -6.62
N ASP A 26 7.91 -24.17 -7.79
CA ASP A 26 8.36 -22.79 -7.97
C ASP A 26 7.27 -21.73 -7.67
N GLY A 27 6.03 -22.14 -7.40
CA GLY A 27 4.96 -21.24 -6.96
C GLY A 27 3.59 -21.54 -7.58
N PHE A 28 2.75 -20.52 -7.75
CA PHE A 28 1.43 -20.69 -8.36
C PHE A 28 1.03 -19.52 -9.25
N VAL A 29 0.12 -19.79 -10.19
CA VAL A 29 -0.52 -18.81 -11.06
C VAL A 29 -2.01 -18.85 -10.81
N GLY A 30 -2.61 -17.67 -10.65
CA GLY A 30 -4.05 -17.50 -10.58
C GLY A 30 -4.51 -16.29 -11.38
N ARG A 31 -5.82 -16.08 -11.42
CA ARG A 31 -6.45 -14.93 -12.09
C ARG A 31 -7.75 -14.53 -11.42
N HIS A 32 -8.12 -13.26 -11.59
CA HIS A 32 -9.50 -12.80 -11.55
C HIS A 32 -9.70 -11.78 -12.65
N GLU A 33 -10.84 -11.82 -13.33
CA GLU A 33 -11.19 -10.88 -14.39
C GLU A 33 -10.04 -10.61 -15.38
N ARG A 34 -9.47 -9.40 -15.36
CA ARG A 34 -8.40 -8.89 -16.23
C ARG A 34 -7.01 -8.94 -15.56
N ILE A 35 -6.91 -9.52 -14.37
CA ILE A 35 -5.71 -9.51 -13.55
C ILE A 35 -5.17 -10.93 -13.39
N ARG A 36 -3.87 -11.08 -13.68
CA ARG A 36 -3.12 -12.33 -13.45
C ARG A 36 -2.30 -12.19 -12.18
N HIS A 37 -2.38 -13.20 -11.32
CA HIS A 37 -1.64 -13.31 -10.07
C HIS A 37 -0.54 -14.36 -10.20
N LYS A 38 0.62 -14.08 -9.63
CA LYS A 38 1.75 -14.99 -9.58
C LYS A 38 2.41 -14.93 -8.22
N PHE A 39 2.48 -16.07 -7.58
CA PHE A 39 3.39 -16.31 -6.49
C PHE A 39 4.60 -17.06 -7.03
N PHE A 40 5.79 -16.55 -6.75
CA PHE A 40 7.07 -17.17 -7.06
C PHE A 40 7.81 -17.43 -5.76
N ALA A 41 8.15 -18.70 -5.54
CA ALA A 41 8.82 -19.15 -4.34
C ALA A 41 10.19 -18.46 -4.18
N PRO A 42 10.64 -18.18 -2.95
CA PRO A 42 9.94 -18.50 -1.71
C PRO A 42 8.97 -17.41 -1.23
N CYS A 43 9.04 -16.18 -1.75
CA CYS A 43 8.36 -15.04 -1.11
C CYS A 43 8.03 -13.86 -2.03
N VAL A 44 7.98 -14.05 -3.35
CA VAL A 44 7.56 -12.99 -4.28
C VAL A 44 6.11 -13.23 -4.66
N TYR A 45 5.26 -12.22 -4.50
CA TYR A 45 3.90 -12.23 -5.00
C TYR A 45 3.67 -10.97 -5.82
N TYR A 46 3.11 -11.11 -7.01
CA TYR A 46 2.72 -9.97 -7.81
C TYR A 46 1.48 -10.26 -8.62
N PHE A 47 0.79 -9.18 -8.97
CA PHE A 47 -0.29 -9.25 -9.93
C PHE A 47 -0.22 -8.09 -10.92
N PHE A 48 -0.79 -8.31 -12.09
CA PHE A 48 -0.74 -7.33 -13.17
C PHE A 48 -1.96 -7.42 -14.06
N SER A 49 -2.29 -6.28 -14.67
CA SER A 49 -3.30 -6.22 -15.73
C SER A 49 -2.78 -6.98 -16.96
N ASP A 50 -3.50 -8.02 -17.34
CA ASP A 50 -3.08 -8.98 -18.35
C ASP A 50 -3.79 -8.72 -19.69
N PRO A 51 -3.07 -8.27 -20.73
CA PRO A 51 -3.66 -7.95 -22.02
C PRO A 51 -4.44 -9.10 -22.67
N GLU A 52 -4.02 -10.36 -22.44
CA GLU A 52 -4.69 -11.54 -23.00
C GLU A 52 -6.10 -11.71 -22.41
N LEU A 53 -6.23 -11.53 -21.09
CA LEU A 53 -7.52 -11.60 -20.39
C LEU A 53 -8.41 -10.39 -20.71
N VAL A 54 -7.80 -9.22 -20.95
CA VAL A 54 -8.54 -8.03 -21.41
C VAL A 54 -9.14 -8.28 -22.79
N GLN A 55 -8.37 -8.83 -23.73
CA GLN A 55 -8.83 -9.05 -25.10
C GLN A 55 -9.90 -10.15 -25.17
N GLY A 56 -9.73 -11.26 -24.45
CA GLY A 56 -10.74 -12.32 -24.38
C GLY A 56 -12.09 -11.84 -23.82
N ASN A 57 -12.07 -10.93 -22.84
CA ASN A 57 -13.30 -10.34 -22.32
C ASN A 57 -13.98 -9.42 -23.36
N VAL A 58 -13.23 -8.61 -24.12
CA VAL A 58 -13.78 -7.75 -25.18
C VAL A 58 -14.44 -8.59 -26.28
N GLU A 59 -13.79 -9.67 -26.72
CA GLU A 59 -14.36 -10.59 -27.73
C GLU A 59 -15.57 -11.38 -27.21
N SER A 60 -15.64 -11.66 -25.90
CA SER A 60 -16.82 -12.31 -25.29
C SER A 60 -18.00 -11.34 -25.12
N SER A 61 -17.74 -10.06 -24.86
CA SER A 61 -18.79 -9.03 -24.76
C SER A 61 -19.37 -8.69 -26.13
N SER A 62 -18.54 -8.64 -27.19
CA SER A 62 -19.04 -8.37 -28.55
C SER A 62 -19.91 -9.50 -29.11
N LYS A 63 -19.67 -10.75 -28.69
CA LYS A 63 -20.49 -11.90 -29.12
C LYS A 63 -21.90 -11.93 -28.53
N ASN A 64 -22.16 -11.20 -27.43
CA ASN A 64 -23.51 -11.12 -26.86
C ASN A 64 -24.39 -10.07 -27.55
N ASP A 65 -23.80 -9.19 -28.38
CA ASP A 65 -24.50 -8.12 -29.10
C ASP A 65 -24.61 -8.38 -30.63
N GLU A 66 -23.98 -9.44 -31.16
CA GLU A 66 -23.98 -9.76 -32.60
C GLU A 66 -24.82 -11.01 -32.92
N ALA A 67 -26.14 -10.89 -32.81
CA ALA A 67 -27.00 -11.45 -33.86
C ALA A 67 -27.08 -10.39 -34.97
N VAL A 68 -26.63 -10.74 -36.18
CA VAL A 68 -26.52 -9.91 -37.39
C VAL A 68 -25.17 -9.20 -37.56
N SER A 69 -24.19 -9.93 -38.12
CA SER A 69 -23.58 -9.60 -39.43
C SER A 69 -22.27 -10.37 -39.61
N SER A 70 -22.26 -11.27 -40.59
CA SER A 70 -21.07 -11.99 -41.02
C SER A 70 -20.16 -11.08 -41.83
N THR A 71 -19.00 -10.69 -41.29
CA THR A 71 -17.83 -10.34 -42.12
C THR A 71 -16.52 -10.45 -41.34
N ALA A 72 -15.64 -11.31 -41.88
CA ALA A 72 -14.18 -11.39 -41.75
C ALA A 72 -13.49 -10.93 -40.44
N ASN A 73 -12.88 -11.92 -39.77
CA ASN A 73 -11.83 -11.76 -38.75
C ASN A 73 -10.67 -10.89 -39.27
N VAL A 74 -10.67 -9.60 -38.94
CA VAL A 74 -9.47 -8.76 -38.97
C VAL A 74 -9.08 -8.51 -37.52
N LYS A 75 -7.97 -9.11 -37.07
CA LYS A 75 -7.34 -8.77 -35.79
C LYS A 75 -7.03 -7.27 -35.81
N LYS A 76 -7.86 -6.46 -35.14
CA LYS A 76 -7.56 -5.04 -34.89
C LYS A 76 -6.20 -4.95 -34.20
N PRO A 77 -5.29 -4.06 -34.63
CA PRO A 77 -4.04 -3.85 -33.91
C PRO A 77 -4.36 -3.43 -32.47
N PRO A 78 -3.56 -3.86 -31.47
CA PRO A 78 -3.81 -3.53 -30.08
C PRO A 78 -3.86 -2.02 -29.92
N THR A 79 -5.04 -1.48 -29.58
CA THR A 79 -5.24 -0.08 -29.19
C THR A 79 -4.34 0.25 -28.00
N GLU A 80 -3.88 1.51 -27.84
CA GLU A 80 -2.99 1.91 -26.73
C GLU A 80 -3.47 1.44 -25.34
N ILE A 81 -4.79 1.33 -25.13
CA ILE A 81 -5.41 0.82 -23.90
C ILE A 81 -5.00 -0.65 -23.62
N SER A 82 -4.86 -1.49 -24.66
CA SER A 82 -4.42 -2.89 -24.58
C SER A 82 -2.97 -3.04 -24.11
N GLN A 83 -2.14 -2.02 -24.30
CA GLN A 83 -0.73 -2.04 -23.92
C GLN A 83 -0.44 -1.48 -22.51
N ARG A 84 -1.43 -0.88 -21.84
CA ARG A 84 -1.24 -0.38 -20.48
C ARG A 84 -1.03 -1.53 -19.52
N ARG A 85 0.10 -1.51 -18.81
CA ARG A 85 0.47 -2.49 -17.80
C ARG A 85 0.76 -1.78 -16.50
N SER A 86 0.08 -2.20 -15.46
CA SER A 86 0.39 -1.90 -14.06
C SER A 86 0.61 -3.21 -13.33
N PHE A 87 1.59 -3.20 -12.45
CA PHE A 87 1.91 -4.30 -11.56
C PHE A 87 1.80 -3.82 -10.14
N LEU A 88 1.38 -4.70 -9.24
CA LEU A 88 1.68 -4.57 -7.81
C LEU A 88 2.57 -5.75 -7.45
N VAL A 89 3.78 -5.46 -6.97
CA VAL A 89 4.80 -6.45 -6.65
C VAL A 89 5.10 -6.36 -5.16
N PHE A 90 5.06 -7.50 -4.49
CA PHE A 90 5.44 -7.70 -3.10
C PHE A 90 6.56 -8.73 -3.02
N TYR A 91 7.57 -8.43 -2.21
CA TYR A 91 8.63 -9.33 -1.83
C TYR A 91 8.64 -9.40 -0.29
N CYS A 92 8.06 -10.48 0.23
CA CYS A 92 7.70 -10.64 1.65
C CYS A 92 8.68 -11.59 2.34
N ILE A 93 9.84 -11.09 2.75
CA ILE A 93 10.93 -11.92 3.26
C ILE A 93 10.74 -12.18 4.76
N PRO A 94 10.56 -13.43 5.20
CA PRO A 94 10.54 -13.75 6.63
C PRO A 94 11.93 -13.46 7.25
N VAL A 95 11.97 -12.78 8.40
CA VAL A 95 13.23 -12.41 9.08
C VAL A 95 13.37 -13.12 10.43
N SER A 96 12.29 -13.11 11.21
CA SER A 96 12.14 -13.85 12.47
C SER A 96 10.64 -14.06 12.72
N PRO A 97 10.25 -14.94 13.66
CA PRO A 97 8.86 -15.00 14.11
C PRO A 97 8.33 -13.59 14.47
N GLY A 98 7.15 -13.24 13.97
CA GLY A 98 6.56 -11.92 14.17
C GLY A 98 7.16 -10.78 13.35
N LYS A 99 8.15 -11.03 12.49
CA LYS A 99 8.81 -10.00 11.67
C LYS A 99 9.07 -10.48 10.24
N SER A 100 8.48 -9.74 9.31
CA SER A 100 8.77 -9.86 7.88
C SER A 100 9.29 -8.55 7.32
N ARG A 101 10.22 -8.62 6.37
CA ARG A 101 10.61 -7.47 5.56
C ARG A 101 9.74 -7.44 4.31
N LEU A 102 8.99 -6.37 4.15
CA LEU A 102 8.21 -6.11 2.94
C LEU A 102 8.94 -5.13 2.05
N ILE A 103 9.28 -5.56 0.83
CA ILE A 103 9.72 -4.68 -0.25
C ILE A 103 8.64 -4.73 -1.32
N TRP A 104 8.13 -3.57 -1.72
CA TRP A 104 7.03 -3.54 -2.67
C TRP A 104 7.14 -2.37 -3.63
N ALA A 105 6.52 -2.53 -4.80
CA ALA A 105 6.55 -1.54 -5.85
C ALA A 105 5.27 -1.63 -6.70
N PHE A 106 4.88 -0.48 -7.26
CA PHE A 106 3.77 -0.39 -8.20
C PHE A 106 4.24 0.09 -9.59
N PRO A 107 5.02 -0.72 -10.34
CA PRO A 107 5.51 -0.29 -11.64
C PRO A 107 4.38 -0.21 -12.65
N ARG A 108 4.39 0.85 -13.45
CA ARG A 108 3.42 1.12 -14.51
C ARG A 108 4.11 1.69 -15.74
N ASN A 109 3.64 1.33 -16.92
CA ASN A 109 4.18 1.86 -18.18
C ASN A 109 3.44 3.12 -18.69
N PHE A 110 2.37 3.54 -18.02
CA PHE A 110 1.56 4.71 -18.36
C PHE A 110 1.62 5.78 -17.27
N GLY A 111 1.18 7.01 -17.58
CA GLY A 111 1.10 8.09 -16.59
C GLY A 111 2.45 8.58 -16.07
N LYS A 112 3.55 8.35 -16.81
CA LYS A 112 4.92 8.70 -16.40
C LYS A 112 5.11 10.19 -16.12
N TRP A 113 4.31 11.05 -16.74
CA TRP A 113 4.36 12.51 -16.54
C TRP A 113 4.17 12.93 -15.08
N MET A 114 3.39 12.17 -14.30
CA MET A 114 3.16 12.44 -12.88
C MET A 114 4.46 12.43 -12.07
N ASN A 115 5.48 11.67 -12.49
CA ASN A 115 6.77 11.61 -11.82
C ASN A 115 7.55 12.94 -11.90
N TYR A 116 7.19 13.84 -12.82
CA TYR A 116 7.82 15.16 -12.93
C TYR A 116 7.17 16.22 -12.02
N ILE A 117 5.92 16.00 -11.58
CA ILE A 117 5.15 16.97 -10.81
C ILE A 117 5.08 16.57 -9.34
N VAL A 118 4.92 15.26 -9.07
CA VAL A 118 4.71 14.74 -7.74
C VAL A 118 6.02 14.13 -7.22
N PRO A 119 6.63 14.71 -6.18
CA PRO A 119 7.76 14.13 -5.48
C PRO A 119 7.57 12.65 -5.12
N ARG A 120 8.62 11.85 -5.34
CA ARG A 120 8.61 10.39 -5.09
C ARG A 120 8.15 10.00 -3.69
N TRP A 121 8.53 10.78 -2.67
CA TRP A 121 8.16 10.48 -1.28
C TRP A 121 6.64 10.54 -1.06
N MET A 122 5.91 11.40 -1.78
CA MET A 122 4.45 11.48 -1.66
C MET A 122 3.78 10.23 -2.21
N PHE A 123 4.27 9.70 -3.35
CA PHE A 123 3.80 8.40 -3.84
C PHE A 123 4.06 7.30 -2.83
N HIS A 124 5.25 7.27 -2.23
CA HIS A 124 5.58 6.27 -1.22
C HIS A 124 4.66 6.38 0.01
N ILE A 125 4.41 7.58 0.55
CA ILE A 125 3.50 7.75 1.70
C ILE A 125 2.07 7.34 1.35
N GLY A 126 1.54 7.81 0.22
CA GLY A 126 0.18 7.44 -0.21
C GLY A 126 0.02 5.94 -0.41
N GLN A 127 1.06 5.28 -0.93
CA GLN A 127 1.13 3.84 -1.04
C GLN A 127 1.18 3.14 0.33
N ASN A 128 1.99 3.64 1.27
CA ASN A 128 2.08 3.05 2.62
C ASN A 128 0.75 3.05 3.36
N LEU A 129 -0.18 3.96 3.06
CA LEU A 129 -1.52 3.97 3.69
C LEU A 129 -2.26 2.63 3.54
N ILE A 130 -2.04 1.89 2.45
CA ILE A 130 -2.61 0.55 2.24
C ILE A 130 -1.99 -0.47 3.19
N LEU A 131 -0.70 -0.36 3.48
CA LEU A 131 -0.04 -1.23 4.45
C LEU A 131 -0.40 -0.83 5.88
N ASP A 132 -0.52 0.47 6.13
CA ASP A 132 -0.86 1.02 7.43
C ASP A 132 -2.29 0.63 7.84
N SER A 133 -3.22 0.39 6.89
CA SER A 133 -4.54 -0.16 7.22
C SER A 133 -4.44 -1.62 7.71
N ASP A 134 -3.62 -2.43 7.06
CA ASP A 134 -3.68 -3.89 7.25
C ASP A 134 -2.71 -4.39 8.33
N MET A 135 -1.68 -3.63 8.67
CA MET A 135 -0.55 -4.09 9.49
C MET A 135 -0.97 -4.71 10.84
N TYR A 136 -1.91 -4.07 11.55
CA TYR A 136 -2.38 -4.57 12.83
C TYR A 136 -3.18 -5.86 12.69
N PHE A 137 -4.02 -5.97 11.66
CA PHE A 137 -4.77 -7.19 11.40
C PHE A 137 -3.86 -8.36 11.05
N LEU A 138 -2.84 -8.13 10.23
CA LEU A 138 -1.86 -9.17 9.89
C LEU A 138 -1.16 -9.71 11.14
N ARG A 139 -0.85 -8.84 12.10
CA ARG A 139 -0.20 -9.27 13.36
C ARG A 139 -1.18 -10.03 14.26
N VAL A 140 -2.44 -9.62 14.35
CA VAL A 140 -3.47 -10.37 15.09
C VAL A 140 -3.74 -11.73 14.44
N GLU A 141 -3.80 -11.76 13.10
CA GLU A 141 -3.98 -12.98 12.33
C GLU A 141 -2.87 -13.99 12.61
N GLU A 142 -1.61 -13.55 12.61
CA GLU A 142 -0.44 -14.40 12.88
C GLU A 142 -0.52 -15.08 14.26
N HIS A 143 -0.88 -14.34 15.32
CA HIS A 143 -1.05 -14.90 16.67
C HIS A 143 -2.22 -15.88 16.75
N LYS A 144 -3.36 -15.53 16.15
CA LYS A 144 -4.49 -16.46 16.09
C LYS A 144 -4.07 -17.75 15.40
N LEU A 145 -3.35 -17.67 14.27
CA LEU A 145 -2.85 -18.84 13.55
C LEU A 145 -1.85 -19.68 14.37
N GLU A 146 -1.05 -19.05 15.24
CA GLU A 146 -0.18 -19.77 16.18
C GLU A 146 -1.01 -20.54 17.22
N GLU A 147 -2.04 -19.91 17.81
CA GLU A 147 -2.90 -20.51 18.84
C GLU A 147 -3.67 -21.75 18.36
N ILE A 148 -4.30 -21.69 17.18
CA ILE A 148 -5.01 -22.83 16.58
C ILE A 148 -4.07 -23.81 15.86
N GLY A 149 -2.85 -23.40 15.56
CA GLY A 149 -1.84 -24.17 14.84
C GLY A 149 -1.98 -24.11 13.31
N PRO A 150 -0.85 -24.23 12.57
CA PRO A 150 -0.79 -23.95 11.13
C PRO A 150 -1.65 -24.89 10.26
N SER A 151 -1.86 -26.13 10.69
CA SER A 151 -2.73 -27.09 10.00
C SER A 151 -4.22 -26.73 10.08
N ASN A 152 -4.61 -25.91 11.07
CA ASN A 152 -5.98 -25.51 11.34
C ASN A 152 -6.30 -24.08 10.87
N TRP A 153 -5.46 -23.49 10.02
CA TRP A 153 -5.61 -22.09 9.56
C TRP A 153 -7.01 -21.74 9.05
N HIS A 154 -7.71 -22.70 8.45
CA HIS A 154 -9.07 -22.56 7.93
C HIS A 154 -10.11 -22.27 9.02
N LYS A 155 -9.80 -22.52 10.29
CA LYS A 155 -10.68 -22.17 11.42
C LYS A 155 -10.63 -20.69 11.77
N ALA A 156 -9.57 -19.97 11.40
CA ALA A 156 -9.44 -18.53 11.65
C ALA A 156 -9.67 -17.68 10.40
N CYS A 157 -9.19 -18.13 9.24
CA CYS A 157 -9.01 -17.25 8.07
C CYS A 157 -9.54 -17.87 6.77
N TYR A 158 -10.58 -18.69 6.84
CA TYR A 158 -11.22 -19.26 5.65
C TYR A 158 -12.71 -18.99 5.64
N VAL A 159 -13.16 -18.39 4.56
CA VAL A 159 -14.56 -18.25 4.20
C VAL A 159 -14.74 -19.09 2.92
N PRO A 160 -15.73 -20.00 2.86
CA PRO A 160 -15.88 -20.93 1.74
C PRO A 160 -16.45 -20.26 0.48
N VAL A 161 -15.77 -19.21 -0.01
CA VAL A 161 -16.11 -18.40 -1.18
C VAL A 161 -14.91 -18.34 -2.13
N LYS A 162 -15.16 -17.98 -3.39
CA LYS A 162 -14.11 -17.99 -4.42
C LYS A 162 -13.05 -16.91 -4.23
N SER A 163 -13.31 -15.88 -3.44
CA SER A 163 -12.29 -14.88 -3.09
C SER A 163 -11.11 -15.48 -2.31
N ASP A 164 -11.29 -16.63 -1.67
CA ASP A 164 -10.23 -17.28 -0.89
C ASP A 164 -9.30 -18.16 -1.75
N ALA A 165 -9.58 -18.32 -3.05
CA ALA A 165 -8.89 -19.29 -3.89
C ALA A 165 -7.37 -19.12 -3.91
N LEU A 166 -6.85 -17.88 -3.94
CA LEU A 166 -5.41 -17.63 -3.92
C LEU A 166 -4.77 -17.90 -2.56
N VAL A 167 -5.45 -17.60 -1.46
CA VAL A 167 -5.00 -17.91 -0.09
C VAL A 167 -4.94 -19.43 0.11
N VAL A 168 -6.01 -20.13 -0.30
CA VAL A 168 -6.07 -21.60 -0.33
C VAL A 168 -4.94 -22.16 -1.20
N GLY A 169 -4.71 -21.57 -2.38
CA GLY A 169 -3.63 -21.94 -3.29
C GLY A 169 -2.25 -21.83 -2.64
N PHE A 170 -1.99 -20.70 -1.98
CA PHE A 170 -0.76 -20.48 -1.23
C PHE A 170 -0.59 -21.49 -0.08
N ARG A 171 -1.63 -21.73 0.72
CA ARG A 171 -1.57 -22.69 1.84
C ARG A 171 -1.33 -24.12 1.36
N ARG A 172 -1.95 -24.54 0.25
CA ARG A 172 -1.69 -25.83 -0.40
C ARG A 172 -0.25 -25.92 -0.89
N TRP A 173 0.26 -24.86 -1.52
CA TRP A 173 1.66 -24.80 -1.95
C TRP A 173 2.62 -24.90 -0.77
N LEU A 174 2.40 -24.12 0.29
CA LEU A 174 3.22 -24.09 1.50
C LEU A 174 3.28 -25.49 2.15
N ASN A 175 2.13 -26.14 2.30
CA ASN A 175 2.05 -27.51 2.85
C ASN A 175 2.77 -28.53 1.96
N LYS A 176 2.57 -28.46 0.64
CA LYS A 176 3.09 -29.47 -0.29
C LYS A 176 4.60 -29.35 -0.54
N TYR A 177 5.12 -28.13 -0.66
CA TYR A 177 6.49 -27.90 -1.13
C TYR A 177 7.42 -27.23 -0.10
N ALA A 178 6.88 -26.67 0.98
CA ALA A 178 7.66 -25.94 1.99
C ALA A 178 7.44 -26.47 3.42
N GLY A 179 6.85 -27.65 3.59
CA GLY A 179 6.65 -28.26 4.91
C GLY A 179 5.61 -27.58 5.80
N GLY A 180 4.75 -26.73 5.23
CA GLY A 180 3.60 -26.10 5.91
C GLY A 180 3.92 -24.93 6.83
N ARG A 181 5.19 -24.56 6.96
CA ARG A 181 5.67 -23.47 7.81
C ARG A 181 6.92 -22.84 7.23
N VAL A 182 7.29 -21.66 7.74
CA VAL A 182 8.60 -21.08 7.45
C VAL A 182 9.68 -21.92 8.13
N ASP A 183 10.71 -22.30 7.37
CA ASP A 183 11.90 -22.92 7.93
C ASP A 183 12.83 -21.83 8.49
N TRP A 184 13.01 -21.85 9.81
CA TRP A 184 13.87 -20.90 10.53
C TRP A 184 15.32 -21.37 10.67
N GLY A 185 15.69 -22.52 10.08
CA GLY A 185 17.07 -23.01 10.04
C GLY A 185 17.69 -23.23 11.43
N GLY A 186 16.88 -23.56 12.43
CA GLY A 186 17.32 -23.75 13.83
C GLY A 186 17.64 -22.48 14.62
N LYS A 187 17.61 -21.29 14.00
CA LYS A 187 17.90 -20.01 14.66
C LYS A 187 16.76 -19.54 15.58
N TYR A 188 15.53 -19.91 15.24
CA TYR A 188 14.33 -19.55 15.98
C TYR A 188 13.48 -20.80 16.25
N SER A 189 12.84 -20.84 17.42
CA SER A 189 11.84 -21.85 17.80
C SER A 189 10.56 -21.79 16.96
N GLY A 190 10.33 -20.65 16.30
CA GLY A 190 9.07 -20.34 15.60
C GLY A 190 8.03 -19.65 16.46
N SER A 191 8.23 -19.54 17.78
CA SER A 191 7.30 -18.90 18.70
C SER A 191 7.23 -17.39 18.48
N LEU A 192 6.03 -16.82 18.46
CA LEU A 192 5.87 -15.37 18.31
C LEU A 192 6.22 -14.63 19.60
N PRO A 193 6.81 -13.43 19.50
CA PRO A 193 6.85 -12.51 20.63
C PRO A 193 5.43 -12.00 20.92
N PRO A 194 5.16 -11.47 22.14
CA PRO A 194 3.87 -10.87 22.47
C PRO A 194 3.39 -9.87 21.41
N LEU A 195 2.07 -9.75 21.27
CA LEU A 195 1.46 -8.79 20.37
C LEU A 195 1.89 -7.36 20.78
N PRO A 196 2.61 -6.63 19.92
CA PRO A 196 3.02 -5.26 20.24
C PRO A 196 1.81 -4.32 20.34
N PRO A 197 1.94 -3.22 21.10
CA PRO A 197 0.95 -2.15 21.10
C PRO A 197 0.71 -1.59 19.69
N ARG A 198 -0.49 -1.07 19.46
CA ARG A 198 -0.94 -0.55 18.17
C ARG A 198 -0.03 0.59 17.66
N GLU A 199 0.48 1.40 18.57
CA GLU A 199 1.38 2.52 18.33
C GLU A 199 2.72 2.06 17.74
N GLU A 200 3.23 0.91 18.18
CA GLU A 200 4.47 0.31 17.67
C GLU A 200 4.24 -0.30 16.28
N VAL A 201 3.08 -0.93 16.06
CA VAL A 201 2.73 -1.53 14.77
C VAL A 201 2.61 -0.47 13.66
N PHE A 202 2.02 0.68 13.97
CA PHE A 202 1.84 1.78 13.01
C PHE A 202 2.98 2.80 13.02
N GLU A 203 4.13 2.48 13.63
CA GLU A 203 5.30 3.36 13.61
C GLU A 203 5.96 3.37 12.22
N ARG A 204 5.53 4.29 11.36
CA ARG A 204 6.01 4.45 9.99
C ARG A 204 7.47 4.89 9.92
N TYR A 205 7.95 5.63 10.91
CA TYR A 205 9.29 6.19 10.87
C TYR A 205 10.35 5.08 10.82
N ARG A 206 10.26 4.10 11.73
CA ARG A 206 11.14 2.95 11.77
C ARG A 206 10.87 1.92 10.68
N SER A 207 9.61 1.64 10.37
CA SER A 207 9.27 0.61 9.38
C SER A 207 9.63 1.05 7.95
N HIS A 208 9.53 2.35 7.64
CA HIS A 208 9.73 2.87 6.29
C HIS A 208 10.70 4.04 6.19
N VAL A 209 10.44 5.15 6.90
CA VAL A 209 11.07 6.45 6.61
C VAL A 209 12.59 6.39 6.75
N VAL A 210 13.10 5.79 7.83
CA VAL A 210 14.55 5.71 8.09
C VAL A 210 15.30 4.92 7.01
N ASN A 211 14.64 3.93 6.39
CA ASN A 211 15.22 3.04 5.38
C ASN A 211 15.02 3.56 3.95
N CYS A 212 14.09 4.51 3.73
CA CYS A 212 13.79 5.05 2.42
C CYS A 212 14.52 6.36 2.16
N LYS A 213 15.51 6.37 1.25
CA LYS A 213 16.28 7.59 0.91
C LYS A 213 15.39 8.78 0.53
N SER A 214 14.31 8.55 -0.22
CA SER A 214 13.39 9.61 -0.66
C SER A 214 12.58 10.19 0.50
N CYS A 215 11.99 9.33 1.34
CA CYS A 215 11.14 9.78 2.45
C CYS A 215 11.99 10.35 3.59
N ASN A 216 13.16 9.76 3.88
CA ASN A 216 14.13 10.31 4.83
C ASN A 216 14.62 11.71 4.40
N GLY A 217 14.92 11.88 3.10
CA GLY A 217 15.31 13.18 2.56
C GLY A 217 14.21 14.24 2.74
N ALA A 218 12.96 13.90 2.41
CA ALA A 218 11.82 14.78 2.62
C ALA A 218 11.60 15.09 4.10
N TYR A 219 11.64 14.07 4.96
CA TYR A 219 11.52 14.21 6.41
C TYR A 219 12.56 15.21 6.94
N LYS A 220 13.85 15.03 6.61
CA LYS A 220 14.92 15.96 7.04
C LYS A 220 14.70 17.38 6.55
N ALA A 221 14.37 17.56 5.26
CA ALA A 221 14.12 18.88 4.69
C ALA A 221 12.94 19.60 5.36
N LEU A 222 11.84 18.88 5.62
CA LEU A 222 10.67 19.43 6.28
C LEU A 222 10.95 19.78 7.76
N ASN A 223 11.74 18.97 8.48
CA ASN A 223 12.15 19.32 9.84
C ASN A 223 13.07 20.57 9.86
N ILE A 224 13.99 20.70 8.90
CA ILE A 224 14.81 21.91 8.77
C ILE A 224 13.91 23.13 8.52
N ALA A 225 12.91 23.01 7.65
CA ALA A 225 11.96 24.09 7.40
C ALA A 225 11.13 24.44 8.65
N GLU A 226 10.67 23.42 9.40
CA GLU A 226 9.92 23.59 10.65
C GLU A 226 10.71 24.37 11.71
N VAL A 227 11.98 24.03 11.92
CA VAL A 227 12.90 24.73 12.83
C VAL A 227 13.22 26.14 12.31
N SER A 228 13.45 26.29 10.99
CA SER A 228 13.76 27.59 10.38
C SER A 228 12.62 28.58 10.54
N LEU A 229 11.36 28.14 10.37
CA LEU A 229 10.17 28.96 10.59
C LEU A 229 10.06 29.42 12.06
N GLN A 230 10.40 28.56 13.03
CA GLN A 230 10.44 28.95 14.45
C GLN A 230 11.54 29.98 14.70
N ALA A 231 12.74 29.75 14.16
CA ALA A 231 13.87 30.67 14.31
C ALA A 231 13.56 32.05 13.71
N ILE A 232 12.94 32.11 12.53
CA ILE A 232 12.51 33.36 11.89
C ILE A 232 11.48 34.09 12.76
N SER A 233 10.50 33.36 13.33
CA SER A 233 9.50 33.95 14.22
C SER A 233 10.14 34.58 15.46
N ILE A 234 11.02 33.85 16.15
CA ILE A 234 11.72 34.33 17.35
C ILE A 234 12.63 35.51 17.01
N ALA A 235 13.39 35.42 15.92
CA ALA A 235 14.27 36.48 15.47
C ALA A 235 13.51 37.76 15.10
N ALA A 236 12.35 37.65 14.45
CA ALA A 236 11.50 38.79 14.12
C ALA A 236 10.98 39.51 15.38
N ILE A 237 10.54 38.77 16.39
CA ILE A 237 10.10 39.33 17.68
C ILE A 237 11.28 39.97 18.42
N GLY A 238 12.44 39.29 18.44
CA GLY A 238 13.66 39.80 19.07
C GLY A 238 14.16 41.09 18.41
N ALA A 239 14.17 41.14 17.07
CA ALA A 239 14.53 42.35 16.33
C ALA A 239 13.57 43.51 16.65
N LEU A 240 12.26 43.25 16.71
CA LEU A 240 11.27 44.25 17.09
C LEU A 240 11.51 44.77 18.51
N ALA A 241 11.83 43.89 19.47
CA ALA A 241 12.11 44.27 20.86
C ALA A 241 13.36 45.16 21.01
N LEU A 242 14.36 44.99 20.14
CA LEU A 242 15.59 45.80 20.12
C LEU A 242 15.40 47.17 19.42
N THR A 243 14.32 47.36 18.66
CA THR A 243 14.06 48.64 17.98
C THR A 243 13.46 49.67 18.94
N LYS A 244 14.14 50.83 19.07
CA LYS A 244 13.62 51.97 19.85
C LYS A 244 12.27 52.44 19.32
N ASN A 245 11.41 52.91 20.22
CA ASN A 245 10.12 53.48 19.87
C ASN A 245 10.30 54.70 18.96
N GLY A 246 9.52 54.77 17.87
CA GLY A 246 9.59 55.84 16.88
C GLY A 246 10.54 55.62 15.70
N VAL A 247 11.41 54.61 15.72
CA VAL A 247 12.35 54.32 14.61
C VAL A 247 11.66 53.66 13.41
N ILE A 248 10.63 52.85 13.67
CA ILE A 248 9.86 52.14 12.64
C ILE A 248 8.38 52.48 12.79
N SER A 249 7.68 52.63 11.67
CA SER A 249 6.26 52.98 11.65
C SER A 249 5.40 51.90 12.29
N ALA A 250 4.23 52.28 12.79
CA ALA A 250 3.26 51.34 13.37
C ALA A 250 2.87 50.23 12.37
N THR A 251 2.74 50.58 11.09
CA THR A 251 2.47 49.62 10.02
C THR A 251 3.59 48.59 9.89
N VAL A 252 4.86 49.01 9.87
CA VAL A 252 6.00 48.10 9.79
C VAL A 252 6.06 47.18 11.02
N ARG A 253 5.83 47.72 12.22
CA ARG A 253 5.74 46.91 13.45
C ARG A 253 4.65 45.83 13.34
N ALA A 254 3.45 46.22 12.92
CA ALA A 254 2.32 45.31 12.76
C ALA A 254 2.61 44.21 11.71
N THR A 255 3.27 44.57 10.59
CA THR A 255 3.67 43.59 9.57
C THR A 255 4.68 42.57 10.11
N ILE A 256 5.71 43.01 10.83
CA ILE A 256 6.71 42.11 11.42
C ILE A 256 6.05 41.13 12.41
N VAL A 257 5.18 41.64 13.29
CA VAL A 257 4.43 40.80 14.25
C VAL A 257 3.56 39.77 13.51
N THR A 258 2.85 40.21 12.46
CA THR A 258 2.01 39.31 11.66
C THR A 258 2.84 38.20 11.00
N ILE A 259 3.98 38.54 10.40
CA ILE A 259 4.90 37.55 9.81
C ILE A 259 5.40 36.58 10.88
N ALA A 260 5.78 37.06 12.06
CA ALA A 260 6.26 36.21 13.14
C ALA A 260 5.19 35.21 13.60
N ILE A 261 3.94 35.66 13.75
CA ILE A 261 2.80 34.81 14.10
C ILE A 261 2.56 33.76 13.01
N LEU A 262 2.54 34.16 11.74
CA LEU A 262 2.32 33.25 10.62
C LEU A 262 3.44 32.21 10.51
N CYS A 263 4.71 32.59 10.72
CA CYS A 263 5.82 31.65 10.72
C CYS A 263 5.70 30.63 11.85
N PHE A 264 5.32 31.07 13.05
CA PHE A 264 5.10 30.16 14.18
C PHE A 264 3.93 29.21 13.94
N ALA A 265 2.80 29.72 13.44
CA ALA A 265 1.63 28.91 13.11
C ALA A 265 1.96 27.88 12.00
N ALA A 266 2.65 28.30 10.94
CA ALA A 266 3.11 27.43 9.87
C ALA A 266 4.06 26.35 10.38
N SER A 267 4.96 26.67 11.31
CA SER A 267 5.83 25.69 11.96
C SER A 267 5.03 24.64 12.75
N LYS A 268 4.05 25.05 13.56
CA LYS A 268 3.23 24.10 14.33
C LYS A 268 2.38 23.21 13.43
N TRP A 269 1.81 23.77 12.38
CA TRP A 269 1.14 23.00 11.34
C TRP A 269 2.09 21.99 10.69
N LEU A 270 3.30 22.43 10.32
CA LEU A 270 4.30 21.58 9.68
C LEU A 270 4.78 20.46 10.61
N SER A 271 4.97 20.74 11.90
CA SER A 271 5.30 19.74 12.92
C SER A 271 4.23 18.65 13.02
N HIS A 272 2.96 19.05 13.09
CA HIS A 272 1.84 18.10 13.09
C HIS A 272 1.77 17.29 11.78
N PHE A 273 1.94 17.97 10.63
CA PHE A 273 1.99 17.33 9.32
C PHE A 273 3.11 16.29 9.25
N ILE A 274 4.32 16.64 9.71
CA ILE A 274 5.47 15.74 9.73
C ILE A 274 5.17 14.51 10.60
N HIS A 275 4.60 14.71 11.79
CA HIS A 275 4.29 13.60 12.69
C HIS A 275 3.26 12.65 12.07
N LYS A 276 2.13 13.17 11.59
CA LYS A 276 1.07 12.37 10.95
C LYS A 276 1.55 11.63 9.70
N THR A 277 2.42 12.27 8.93
CA THR A 277 2.90 11.77 7.63
C THR A 277 4.06 10.79 7.77
N PHE A 278 4.98 11.01 8.70
CA PHE A 278 6.24 10.24 8.78
C PHE A 278 6.37 9.37 10.02
N HIS A 279 5.62 9.63 11.10
CA HIS A 279 5.73 8.87 12.34
C HIS A 279 4.58 7.90 12.55
N PHE A 280 3.35 8.40 12.59
CA PHE A 280 2.20 7.60 12.98
C PHE A 280 0.93 8.06 12.28
N GLN A 281 0.17 7.10 11.78
CA GLN A 281 -1.16 7.30 11.24
C GLN A 281 -2.01 6.15 11.75
N ASP A 282 -2.94 6.44 12.65
CA ASP A 282 -3.91 5.44 13.07
C ASP A 282 -4.90 5.15 11.93
N TYR A 283 -5.44 3.94 11.94
CA TYR A 283 -6.44 3.49 10.98
C TYR A 283 -7.64 2.86 11.69
N ASN A 284 -8.71 3.63 11.84
CA ASN A 284 -9.95 3.12 12.42
C ASN A 284 -10.87 2.57 11.33
N HIS A 285 -10.87 1.25 11.18
CA HIS A 285 -11.70 0.52 10.21
C HIS A 285 -13.21 0.68 10.39
N ALA A 286 -13.68 1.18 11.55
CA ALA A 286 -15.10 1.44 11.78
C ALA A 286 -15.57 2.79 11.21
N LEU A 287 -14.63 3.67 10.82
CA LEU A 287 -14.90 5.05 10.39
C LEU A 287 -14.44 5.33 8.94
N VAL A 288 -14.00 4.29 8.22
CA VAL A 288 -13.54 4.39 6.82
C VAL A 288 -14.60 3.83 5.90
#